data_AF-A0A6P3FXK0-F1
#
_entry.id   AF-A0A6P3FXK0-F1
#
_cell.length_a   1.000
_cell.length_b   1.000
_cell.length_c   1.000
_cell.angle_alpha   90.00
_cell.angle_beta   90.00
_cell.angle_gamma   90.00
#
_symmetry.space_group_name_H-M   'P 1'
#
loop_
_entity.id
_entity.type
_entity.pdbx_description
1 polymer ?
#
loop_
_entity_poly.entity_id
_entity_poly.type
_entity_poly.pdbx_seq_one_letter_code
_entity_poly.pdbx_strand_id
1 'polypeptide(L)'
;MQLFVHTEDLHALEVTGQEMITKIKAHVASLKGITPDDHAILLAGQPLEDETTPGQCGVEALATLEVAGCMLGGEVHGSLAWGEKVRSQIPKEEKEEEEEDMTGWAKQQMHYNRYFINVMPIFGKKKGPNANS
;
A
#
# COMPACT_ATOMS: atom_id res chain seq x y z
N MET A 1 -22.80 -10.70 -36.31
CA MET A 1 -22.00 -11.88 -35.92
C MET A 1 -22.45 -12.33 -34.54
N GLN A 2 -22.52 -13.63 -34.30
CA GLN A 2 -22.83 -14.18 -32.98
C GLN A 2 -21.51 -14.46 -32.24
N LEU A 3 -21.43 -14.11 -30.97
CA LEU A 3 -20.32 -14.42 -30.07
C LEU A 3 -20.84 -15.21 -28.86
N PHE A 4 -19.95 -15.96 -28.22
CA PHE A 4 -20.23 -16.56 -26.92
C PHE A 4 -19.43 -15.84 -25.85
N VAL A 5 -20.06 -15.53 -24.73
CA VAL A 5 -19.40 -14.92 -23.58
C VAL A 5 -19.47 -15.93 -22.43
N HIS A 6 -18.30 -16.37 -22.01
CA HIS A 6 -18.10 -17.26 -20.89
C HIS A 6 -17.84 -16.44 -19.62
N THR A 7 -18.77 -16.52 -18.69
CA THR A 7 -18.67 -15.93 -17.35
C THR A 7 -18.68 -17.09 -16.34
N GLU A 8 -19.72 -17.18 -15.51
CA GLU A 8 -20.09 -18.42 -14.79
C GLU A 8 -20.93 -19.35 -15.68
N ASP A 9 -21.69 -18.76 -16.61
CA ASP A 9 -22.50 -19.44 -17.61
C ASP A 9 -22.09 -18.95 -19.01
N LEU A 10 -22.44 -19.74 -20.02
CA LEU A 10 -22.23 -19.39 -21.43
C LEU A 10 -23.45 -18.61 -21.96
N HIS A 11 -23.22 -17.39 -22.43
CA HIS A 11 -24.25 -16.54 -23.03
C HIS A 11 -23.96 -16.31 -24.52
N ALA A 12 -25.00 -16.40 -25.36
CA ALA A 12 -24.90 -16.02 -26.77
C ALA A 12 -25.25 -14.55 -26.95
N LEU A 13 -24.35 -13.79 -27.58
CA LEU A 13 -24.53 -12.37 -27.86
C LEU A 13 -24.50 -12.11 -29.37
N GLU A 14 -25.46 -11.34 -29.85
CA GLU A 14 -25.51 -10.93 -31.25
C GLU A 14 -24.96 -9.52 -31.40
N VAL A 15 -23.91 -9.37 -32.21
CA VAL A 15 -23.12 -8.13 -32.33
C VAL A 15 -22.98 -7.74 -33.80
N THR A 16 -23.04 -6.45 -34.12
CA THR A 16 -22.97 -5.99 -35.52
C THR A 16 -21.56 -6.09 -36.13
N GLY A 17 -20.53 -6.41 -35.33
CA GLY A 17 -19.12 -6.56 -35.77
C GLY A 17 -18.36 -5.23 -35.91
N GLN A 18 -19.07 -4.11 -36.01
CA GLN A 18 -18.52 -2.74 -36.01
C GLN A 18 -18.67 -2.02 -34.66
N GLU A 19 -19.29 -2.67 -33.68
CA GLU A 19 -19.44 -2.11 -32.34
C GLU A 19 -18.11 -2.14 -31.59
N MET A 20 -17.86 -1.14 -30.74
CA MET A 20 -16.67 -1.12 -29.89
C MET A 20 -16.78 -2.15 -28.77
N ILE A 21 -15.63 -2.65 -28.28
CA ILE A 21 -15.58 -3.57 -27.13
C ILE A 21 -16.28 -2.98 -25.90
N THR A 22 -16.24 -1.66 -25.69
CA THR A 22 -17.03 -0.96 -24.64
C THR A 22 -18.51 -1.29 -24.67
N LYS A 23 -19.13 -1.38 -25.86
CA LYS A 23 -20.57 -1.71 -25.99
C LYS A 23 -20.84 -3.16 -25.62
N ILE A 24 -19.97 -4.09 -26.03
CA ILE A 24 -20.05 -5.50 -25.66
C ILE A 24 -19.94 -5.64 -24.14
N LYS A 25 -18.99 -4.92 -23.53
CA LYS A 25 -18.78 -4.86 -22.09
C LYS A 25 -19.99 -4.34 -21.34
N ALA A 26 -20.60 -3.25 -21.82
CA ALA A 26 -21.84 -2.70 -21.26
C ALA A 26 -23.03 -3.69 -21.37
N HIS A 27 -23.11 -4.43 -22.47
CA HIS A 27 -24.15 -5.44 -22.66
C HIS A 27 -23.96 -6.64 -21.71
N VAL A 28 -22.72 -7.11 -21.56
CA VAL A 28 -22.37 -8.18 -20.61
C VAL A 28 -22.63 -7.73 -19.16
N ALA A 29 -22.24 -6.50 -18.82
CA ALA A 29 -22.52 -5.86 -17.53
C ALA A 29 -24.02 -5.81 -17.22
N SER A 30 -24.85 -5.45 -18.20
CA SER A 30 -26.31 -5.39 -18.06
C SER A 30 -26.94 -6.77 -17.85
N LEU A 31 -26.39 -7.81 -18.47
CA LEU A 31 -26.91 -9.18 -18.34
C LEU A 31 -26.58 -9.80 -16.98
N LYS A 32 -25.37 -9.57 -16.46
CA LYS A 32 -24.91 -10.17 -15.20
C LYS A 32 -25.07 -9.25 -13.98
N GLY A 33 -25.42 -7.97 -14.18
CA GLY A 33 -25.53 -6.98 -13.09
C GLY A 33 -24.17 -6.57 -12.52
N ILE A 34 -23.14 -6.54 -13.36
CA ILE A 34 -21.74 -6.34 -12.98
C ILE A 34 -21.27 -4.94 -13.43
N THR A 35 -20.39 -4.28 -12.67
CA THR A 35 -19.77 -3.02 -13.06
C THR A 35 -18.78 -3.22 -14.23
N PRO A 36 -18.95 -2.49 -15.36
CA PRO A 36 -18.13 -2.67 -16.55
C PRO A 36 -16.67 -2.27 -16.34
N ASP A 37 -16.37 -1.37 -15.41
CA ASP A 37 -15.00 -0.91 -15.13
C ASP A 37 -14.17 -1.96 -14.38
N ASP A 38 -14.83 -2.83 -13.62
CA ASP A 38 -14.17 -3.82 -12.76
C ASP A 38 -13.88 -5.14 -13.48
N HIS A 39 -14.14 -5.23 -14.78
CA HIS A 39 -14.01 -6.49 -15.54
C HIS A 39 -13.26 -6.26 -16.85
N ALA A 40 -12.50 -7.27 -17.27
CA ALA A 40 -11.86 -7.32 -18.57
C ALA A 40 -12.48 -8.45 -19.40
N ILE A 41 -12.71 -8.16 -20.68
CA ILE A 41 -13.09 -9.18 -21.66
C ILE A 41 -11.80 -9.71 -22.27
N LEU A 42 -11.62 -11.03 -22.25
CA LEU A 42 -10.45 -11.75 -22.70
C LEU A 42 -10.78 -12.57 -23.96
N LEU A 43 -9.89 -12.57 -24.94
CA LEU A 43 -9.87 -13.52 -26.04
C LEU A 43 -8.63 -14.41 -25.88
N ALA A 44 -8.82 -15.73 -25.71
CA ALA A 44 -7.72 -16.68 -25.46
C ALA A 44 -6.76 -16.23 -24.34
N GLY A 45 -7.31 -15.65 -23.26
CA GLY A 45 -6.54 -15.13 -22.12
C GLY A 45 -5.85 -13.78 -22.35
N GLN A 46 -6.08 -13.10 -23.47
CA GLN A 46 -5.57 -11.75 -23.72
C GLN A 46 -6.68 -10.69 -23.57
N PRO A 47 -6.48 -9.64 -22.75
CA PRO A 47 -7.48 -8.59 -22.57
C PRO A 47 -7.65 -7.77 -23.83
N LEU A 48 -8.91 -7.54 -24.20
CA LEU A 48 -9.28 -6.68 -25.30
C LEU A 48 -9.35 -5.22 -24.85
N GLU A 49 -8.88 -4.32 -25.70
CA GLU A 49 -8.93 -2.87 -25.44
C GLU A 49 -10.33 -2.31 -25.73
N ASP A 50 -10.82 -1.49 -24.81
CA ASP A 50 -12.17 -0.90 -24.85
C ASP A 50 -12.46 -0.09 -26.14
N GLU A 51 -11.44 0.60 -26.67
CA GLU A 51 -11.54 1.47 -27.86
C GLU A 51 -11.35 0.74 -29.20
N THR A 52 -11.24 -0.59 -29.19
CA THR A 52 -11.03 -1.38 -30.41
C THR A 52 -12.32 -2.02 -30.91
N THR A 53 -12.32 -2.41 -32.19
CA THR A 53 -13.40 -3.22 -32.77
C THR A 53 -13.05 -4.71 -32.69
N PRO A 54 -14.04 -5.61 -32.55
CA PRO A 54 -13.82 -7.05 -32.49
C PRO A 54 -12.98 -7.59 -33.67
N GLY A 55 -13.19 -7.04 -34.87
CA GLY A 55 -12.42 -7.42 -36.06
C GLY A 55 -10.93 -7.07 -35.98
N GLN A 56 -10.57 -5.97 -35.31
CA GLN A 56 -9.16 -5.59 -35.09
C GLN A 56 -8.49 -6.46 -34.03
N CYS A 57 -9.28 -6.98 -33.08
CA CYS A 57 -8.82 -7.89 -32.03
C CYS A 57 -8.74 -9.35 -32.47
N GLY A 58 -9.07 -9.67 -33.73
CA GLY A 58 -9.10 -11.05 -34.22
C GLY A 58 -10.29 -11.86 -33.67
N VAL A 59 -11.37 -11.20 -33.25
CA VAL A 59 -12.60 -11.88 -32.80
C VAL A 59 -13.38 -12.33 -34.03
N GLU A 60 -13.48 -13.64 -34.23
CA GLU A 60 -14.26 -14.25 -35.31
C GLU A 60 -15.71 -14.54 -34.90
N ALA A 61 -16.55 -14.87 -35.87
CA ALA A 61 -17.91 -15.35 -35.59
C ALA A 61 -17.84 -16.66 -34.80
N LEU A 62 -18.72 -16.81 -33.80
CA LEU A 62 -18.79 -17.93 -32.86
C LEU A 62 -17.58 -18.03 -31.92
N ALA A 63 -16.75 -17.00 -31.81
CA ALA A 63 -15.67 -16.96 -30.82
C ALA A 63 -16.22 -16.91 -29.39
N THR A 64 -15.51 -17.56 -28.47
CA THR A 64 -15.80 -17.52 -27.03
C THR A 64 -14.89 -16.50 -26.35
N LEU A 65 -15.49 -15.51 -25.71
CA LEU A 65 -14.83 -14.48 -24.91
C LEU A 65 -14.98 -14.83 -23.43
N GLU A 66 -13.91 -14.70 -22.66
CA GLU A 66 -13.95 -14.90 -21.21
C GLU A 66 -14.07 -13.56 -20.49
N VAL A 67 -14.85 -13.51 -19.40
CA VAL A 67 -14.96 -12.31 -18.56
C VAL A 67 -14.20 -12.56 -17.27
N ALA A 68 -13.15 -11.78 -17.05
CA ALA A 68 -12.37 -11.82 -15.82
C ALA A 68 -12.64 -10.56 -15.00
N GLY A 69 -12.91 -10.73 -13.69
CA GLY A 69 -12.94 -9.61 -12.75
C GLY A 69 -11.53 -9.08 -12.49
N CYS A 70 -11.33 -7.79 -12.71
CA CYS A 70 -10.19 -7.05 -12.21
C CYS A 70 -10.32 -6.99 -10.69
N MET A 71 -9.49 -7.73 -9.97
CA MET A 71 -9.40 -7.58 -8.52
C MET A 71 -8.85 -6.17 -8.24
N LEU A 72 -9.73 -5.21 -7.93
CA LEU A 72 -9.29 -3.98 -7.25
C LEU A 72 -8.60 -4.43 -5.97
N GLY A 73 -7.30 -4.11 -5.89
CA GLY A 73 -6.42 -4.56 -4.82
C GLY A 73 -7.11 -4.47 -3.47
N GLY A 74 -7.35 -5.63 -2.86
CA GLY A 74 -7.91 -5.68 -1.52
C GLY A 74 -7.09 -4.79 -0.59
N GLU A 75 -7.75 -4.17 0.37
CA GLU A 75 -7.12 -3.35 1.40
C GLU A 75 -6.02 -4.17 2.07
N VAL A 76 -4.77 -3.97 1.64
CA VAL A 76 -3.61 -4.60 2.28
C VAL A 76 -3.50 -3.92 3.63
N HIS A 77 -3.97 -4.62 4.66
CA HIS A 77 -3.91 -4.18 6.04
C HIS A 77 -2.42 -4.10 6.45
N GLY A 78 -1.82 -2.93 6.21
CA GLY A 78 -0.37 -2.72 6.30
C GLY A 78 0.16 -1.64 5.37
N SER A 79 -0.66 -0.66 4.99
CA SER A 79 -0.20 0.45 4.15
C SER A 79 0.90 1.24 4.87
N LEU A 80 2.01 1.49 4.15
CA LEU A 80 3.15 2.29 4.62
C LEU A 80 2.79 3.79 4.83
N ALA A 81 1.52 4.16 4.64
CA ALA A 81 1.02 5.52 4.78
C ALA A 81 1.23 6.12 6.18
N TRP A 82 1.41 5.28 7.20
CA TRP A 82 1.70 5.71 8.57
C TRP A 82 3.21 5.69 8.91
N GLY A 83 4.06 5.33 7.95
CA GLY A 83 5.51 5.41 8.09
C GLY A 83 5.93 6.83 8.50
N GLU A 84 6.84 6.93 9.47
CA GLU A 84 7.37 8.19 10.01
C GLU A 84 6.38 9.17 10.67
N LYS A 85 5.07 8.86 10.70
CA LYS A 85 4.05 9.77 11.25
C LYS A 85 4.31 10.20 12.69
N VAL A 86 4.89 9.33 13.52
CA VAL A 86 5.28 9.67 14.89
C VAL A 86 6.48 10.62 14.91
N ARG A 87 7.48 10.37 14.07
CA ARG A 87 8.71 11.18 14.00
C ARG A 87 8.45 12.59 13.46
N SER A 88 7.52 12.74 12.51
CA SER A 88 7.19 14.03 11.89
C SER A 88 6.32 14.93 12.76
N GLN A 89 5.54 14.36 13.69
CA GLN A 89 4.66 15.12 14.59
C GLN A 89 5.37 15.66 15.83
N ILE A 90 6.48 15.05 16.25
CA ILE A 90 7.21 15.50 17.43
C ILE A 90 7.86 16.87 17.12
N PRO A 91 7.64 17.90 17.97
CA PRO A 91 8.30 19.19 17.80
C PRO A 91 9.81 18.99 17.84
N LYS A 92 10.51 19.55 16.84
CA LYS A 92 11.98 19.50 16.80
C LYS A 92 12.52 20.53 17.77
N GLU A 93 12.89 20.06 18.95
CA GLU A 93 13.63 20.85 19.92
C GLU A 93 15.04 21.09 19.38
N GLU A 94 15.47 22.34 19.39
CA GLU A 94 16.85 22.70 19.04
C GLU A 94 17.77 22.18 20.13
N LYS A 95 18.89 21.57 19.73
CA LYS A 95 19.90 21.17 20.70
C LYS A 95 20.56 22.44 21.22
N GLU A 96 20.39 22.70 22.51
CA GLU A 96 21.19 23.70 23.19
C GLU A 96 22.68 23.31 23.12
N GLU A 97 23.54 24.31 22.95
CA GLU A 97 24.99 24.11 22.92
C GLU A 97 25.45 23.81 24.36
N GLU A 98 25.59 22.53 24.68
CA GLU A 98 26.17 22.09 25.96
C GLU A 98 27.70 22.21 25.94
N GLU A 99 28.27 22.62 27.07
CA GLU A 99 29.72 22.64 27.28
C GLU A 99 30.30 21.23 27.06
N GLU A 100 31.40 21.15 26.32
CA GLU A 100 32.04 19.86 26.06
C GLU A 100 32.52 19.23 27.37
N ASP A 101 31.99 18.03 27.65
CA ASP A 101 32.42 17.19 28.75
C ASP A 101 33.93 16.92 28.69
N MET A 102 34.63 17.11 29.81
CA MET A 102 36.01 16.62 29.96
C MET A 102 36.10 15.12 29.61
N THR A 103 37.18 14.72 28.94
CA THR A 103 37.40 13.32 28.50
C THR A 103 38.68 12.71 29.11
N GLY A 104 38.86 11.40 28.95
CA GLY A 104 40.07 10.69 29.36
C GLY A 104 40.31 10.68 30.88
N TRP A 105 41.57 10.84 31.28
CA TRP A 105 41.99 10.79 32.69
C TRP A 105 41.27 11.84 33.56
N ALA A 106 41.05 13.04 33.03
CA ALA A 106 40.34 14.10 33.73
C ALA A 106 38.90 13.70 34.08
N LYS A 107 38.19 13.05 33.13
CA LYS A 107 36.84 12.51 33.37
C LYS A 107 36.84 11.42 34.44
N GLN A 108 37.83 10.52 34.40
CA GLN A 108 37.96 9.44 35.37
C GLN A 108 38.24 9.97 36.78
N GLN A 109 39.11 10.97 36.92
CA GLN A 109 39.42 11.61 38.19
C GLN A 109 38.20 12.34 38.77
N MET A 110 37.46 13.08 37.93
CA MET A 110 36.22 13.74 38.33
C MET A 110 35.17 12.74 38.80
N HIS A 111 35.01 11.62 38.08
CA HIS A 111 34.08 10.56 38.46
C HIS A 111 34.49 9.92 39.79
N TYR A 112 35.77 9.56 39.96
CA TYR A 112 36.27 9.00 41.21
C TYR A 112 35.99 9.92 42.41
N ASN A 113 36.31 11.20 42.27
CA ASN A 113 36.05 12.20 43.31
C ASN A 113 34.55 12.31 43.62
N ARG A 114 33.69 12.33 42.59
CA ARG A 114 32.22 12.42 42.75
C ARG A 114 31.64 11.23 43.52
N TYR A 115 32.09 10.00 43.25
CA TYR A 115 31.50 8.78 43.83
C TYR A 115 32.13 8.34 45.15
N PHE A 116 33.41 8.66 45.40
CA PHE A 116 34.14 8.09 46.54
C PHE A 116 34.63 9.14 47.54
N ILE A 117 35.05 10.33 47.09
CA ILE A 117 35.62 11.36 47.99
C ILE A 117 34.53 12.32 48.46
N ASN A 118 33.73 12.85 47.54
CA ASN A 118 32.73 13.88 47.82
C ASN A 118 31.38 13.30 48.29
N VAL A 119 31.30 11.99 48.47
CA VAL A 119 30.08 11.34 48.98
C VAL A 119 30.00 11.52 50.50
N MET A 120 29.09 12.37 50.97
CA MET A 120 28.77 12.42 52.41
C MET A 120 27.80 11.28 52.76
N PRO A 121 28.02 10.54 53.87
CA PRO A 121 27.09 9.51 54.30
C PRO A 121 25.79 10.17 54.79
N ILE A 122 24.75 10.12 53.96
CA ILE A 122 23.40 10.59 54.29
C ILE A 122 22.63 9.45 54.96
N PHE A 123 22.00 9.74 56.09
CA PHE A 123 21.11 8.79 56.76
C PHE A 123 19.80 8.66 55.98
N GLY A 124 19.48 7.45 55.50
CA GLY A 124 18.29 7.18 54.68
C GLY A 124 18.60 6.46 53.38
N LYS A 125 17.64 6.45 52.44
CA LYS A 125 17.81 5.80 51.14
C LYS A 125 18.81 6.58 50.27
N LYS A 126 19.79 5.87 49.70
CA LYS A 126 20.77 6.46 48.77
C LYS A 126 20.05 7.00 47.54
N LYS A 127 20.25 8.30 47.22
CA LYS A 127 19.78 8.90 45.96
C LYS A 127 20.70 8.49 44.81
N GLY A 128 20.11 8.21 43.64
CA GLY A 128 20.85 7.91 42.43
C GLY A 128 21.44 9.17 41.77
N PRO A 129 22.45 9.02 40.90
CA PRO A 129 23.13 10.15 40.26
C PRO A 129 22.26 10.96 39.29
N ASN A 130 21.11 10.43 38.84
CA ASN A 130 20.14 11.11 37.97
C ASN A 130 18.75 11.21 38.63
N ALA A 131 18.71 11.43 39.94
CA ALA A 131 17.46 11.60 40.67
C ALA A 131 16.98 13.06 40.57
N ASN A 132 15.80 13.28 40.00
CA ASN A 132 15.20 14.62 39.82
C ASN A 132 14.41 15.11 41.05
N SER A 133 14.46 14.35 42.15
CA SER A 133 13.76 14.58 43.42
C SER A 133 14.58 15.36 44.43
#